data_AF-A0A1B9AH80-F1
#
_entry.id   AF-A0A1B9AH80-F1
#
_cell.length_a   1.000
_cell.length_b   1.000
_cell.length_c   1.000
_cell.angle_alpha   90.00
_cell.angle_beta   90.00
_cell.angle_gamma   90.00
#
_symmetry.space_group_name_H-M   'P 1'
#
loop_
_entity.id
_entity.type
_entity.pdbx_description
1 polymer ?
#
loop_
_entity_poly.entity_id
_entity_poly.type
_entity_poly.pdbx_seq_one_letter_code
_entity_poly.pdbx_strand_id
1 'polypeptide(L)'
;MPIYSFDAQEIVYRLAGNAPIREGEYLAKIADVSVKQIDDGRRPIKWDLAVMNSNRILEHLHWIDKPGGVDLLISDLDNLGIAYEEATLPSTLNSLIGATISIYVKFMEDDRTTIFFLERV
;
A
#
# COMPACT_ATOMS: atom_id res chain seq x y z
N MET A 1 11.39 -6.51 -34.19
CA MET A 1 9.95 -6.84 -34.12
C MET A 1 9.18 -5.53 -34.26
N PRO A 2 8.09 -5.45 -35.04
CA PRO A 2 7.28 -4.24 -35.10
C PRO A 2 6.57 -4.05 -33.75
N ILE A 3 6.61 -2.82 -33.23
CA ILE A 3 5.89 -2.40 -32.02
C ILE A 3 4.45 -2.11 -32.46
N TYR A 4 3.47 -2.80 -31.87
CA TYR A 4 2.06 -2.55 -32.21
C TYR A 4 1.58 -1.24 -31.56
N SER A 5 0.52 -0.64 -32.10
CA SER A 5 -0.03 0.62 -31.58
C SER A 5 -0.46 0.53 -30.11
N PHE A 6 -0.86 -0.65 -29.64
CA PHE A 6 -1.15 -0.95 -28.24
C PHE A 6 0.11 -0.85 -27.36
N ASP A 7 1.22 -1.45 -27.80
CA ASP A 7 2.50 -1.39 -27.09
C ASP A 7 3.01 0.06 -26.99
N ALA A 8 2.84 0.84 -28.07
CA ALA A 8 3.23 2.25 -28.09
C ALA A 8 2.42 3.09 -27.10
N GLN A 9 1.11 2.87 -26.98
CA GLN A 9 0.28 3.53 -25.97
C GLN A 9 0.67 3.10 -24.56
N GLU A 10 0.90 1.81 -24.32
CA GLU A 10 1.33 1.31 -23.01
C GLU A 10 2.68 1.89 -22.61
N ILE A 11 3.62 2.03 -23.55
CA ILE A 11 4.92 2.69 -23.34
C ILE A 11 4.73 4.18 -22.99
N VAL A 12 3.87 4.90 -23.72
CA VAL A 12 3.56 6.30 -23.41
C VAL A 12 2.91 6.46 -22.03
N TYR A 13 2.00 5.57 -21.64
CA TYR A 13 1.41 5.55 -20.30
C TYR A 13 2.45 5.29 -19.20
N ARG A 14 3.39 4.36 -19.43
CA ARG A 14 4.50 4.08 -18.52
C ARG A 14 5.45 5.28 -18.41
N LEU A 15 5.80 5.91 -19.53
CA LEU A 15 6.64 7.11 -19.58
C LEU A 15 5.97 8.34 -18.93
N ALA A 16 4.64 8.42 -19.00
CA ALA A 16 3.86 9.47 -18.35
C ALA A 16 3.59 9.20 -16.85
N GLY A 17 4.07 8.09 -16.29
CA GLY A 17 3.81 7.69 -14.90
C GLY A 17 2.34 7.31 -14.62
N ASN A 18 1.54 7.07 -15.66
CA ASN A 18 0.11 6.79 -15.56
C ASN A 18 -0.23 5.34 -15.90
N ALA A 19 0.76 4.45 -15.91
CA ALA A 19 0.53 3.03 -16.16
C ALA A 19 -0.53 2.48 -15.20
N PRO A 20 -1.47 1.65 -15.70
CA PRO A 20 -2.41 0.96 -14.83
C PRO A 20 -1.62 0.06 -13.87
N ILE A 21 -1.98 0.10 -12.58
CA ILE A 21 -1.44 -0.86 -11.61
C ILE A 21 -2.01 -2.23 -11.98
N ARG A 22 -1.12 -3.19 -12.22
CA ARG A 22 -1.45 -4.60 -12.48
C ARG A 22 -1.13 -5.43 -11.25
N GLU A 23 -1.65 -6.64 -11.19
CA GLU A 23 -1.23 -7.59 -10.15
C GLU A 23 0.29 -7.80 -10.21
N GLY A 24 0.95 -7.80 -9.05
CA GLY A 24 2.39 -8.00 -8.95
C GLY A 24 3.06 -7.25 -7.82
N GLU A 25 4.38 -7.32 -7.81
CA GLU A 25 5.24 -6.68 -6.82
C GLU A 25 5.62 -5.26 -7.26
N TYR A 26 5.58 -4.32 -6.31
CA TYR A 26 5.96 -2.94 -6.50
C TYR A 26 6.80 -2.47 -5.33
N LEU A 27 7.72 -1.54 -5.62
CA LEU A 27 8.30 -0.69 -4.58
C LEU A 27 7.38 0.50 -4.36
N ALA A 28 7.03 0.76 -3.11
CA ALA A 28 6.23 1.90 -2.72
C ALA A 28 6.89 2.66 -1.58
N LYS A 29 6.74 3.98 -1.61
CA LYS A 29 7.12 4.86 -0.50
C LYS A 29 5.87 5.12 0.34
N ILE A 30 5.99 4.95 1.65
CA ILE A 30 4.92 5.31 2.58
C ILE A 30 4.82 6.84 2.59
N ALA A 31 3.75 7.38 2.04
CA ALA A 31 3.54 8.81 1.89
C ALA A 31 2.86 9.41 3.12
N ASP A 32 1.89 8.71 3.69
CA ASP A 32 1.20 9.09 4.92
C ASP A 32 0.67 7.85 5.64
N VAL A 33 0.52 7.97 6.96
CA VAL A 33 -0.19 6.99 7.79
C VAL A 33 -1.08 7.74 8.77
N SER A 34 -2.39 7.51 8.69
CA SER A 34 -3.36 8.24 9.50
C SER A 34 -4.49 7.35 10.01
N VAL A 35 -4.98 7.63 11.22
CA VAL A 35 -6.18 6.98 11.74
C VAL A 35 -7.39 7.74 11.18
N LYS A 36 -8.13 7.10 10.28
CA LYS A 36 -9.29 7.71 9.64
C LYS A 36 -10.55 7.35 10.43
N GLN A 37 -11.28 8.35 10.91
CA GLN A 37 -12.61 8.12 11.46
C GLN A 37 -13.62 8.06 10.31
N ILE A 38 -14.40 6.99 10.27
CA ILE A 38 -15.48 6.81 9.28
C ILE A 38 -16.82 7.04 9.97
N ASP A 39 -17.84 7.49 9.22
CA ASP A 39 -19.18 7.83 9.73
C ASP A 39 -19.83 6.72 10.59
N ASP A 40 -19.44 5.46 10.43
CA ASP A 40 -19.89 4.31 11.22
C ASP A 40 -19.15 4.17 12.58
N GLY A 41 -18.44 5.21 13.04
CA GLY A 41 -17.67 5.21 14.30
C GLY A 41 -16.39 4.37 14.30
N ARG A 42 -16.10 3.68 13.18
CA ARG A 42 -14.90 2.86 13.00
C ARG A 42 -13.67 3.72 12.73
N ARG A 43 -12.50 3.20 13.13
CA ARG A 43 -11.23 3.93 13.10
C ARG A 43 -10.12 3.10 12.45
N PRO A 44 -10.20 2.75 11.15
CA PRO A 44 -9.09 2.06 10.50
C PRO A 44 -7.83 2.94 10.41
N ILE A 45 -6.70 2.27 10.37
CA ILE A 45 -5.41 2.87 10.02
C ILE A 45 -5.32 2.86 8.49
N LYS A 46 -5.22 4.05 7.92
CA LYS A 46 -5.00 4.28 6.50
C LYS A 46 -3.53 4.49 6.21
N TRP A 47 -3.04 3.82 5.18
CA TRP A 47 -1.72 3.99 4.61
C TRP A 47 -1.86 4.49 3.19
N ASP A 48 -1.16 5.58 2.89
CA ASP A 48 -1.03 6.08 1.53
C ASP A 48 0.34 5.67 0.99
N LEU A 49 0.33 4.83 -0.04
CA LEU A 49 1.53 4.20 -0.61
C LEU A 49 1.78 4.76 -2.01
N ALA A 50 2.80 5.60 -2.14
CA ALA A 50 3.22 6.15 -3.43
C ALA A 50 4.06 5.12 -4.18
N VAL A 51 3.52 4.55 -5.25
CA VAL A 51 4.22 3.53 -6.05
C VAL A 51 5.39 4.17 -6.79
N MET A 52 6.59 3.64 -6.62
CA MET A 52 7.79 4.13 -7.30
C MET A 52 7.65 3.99 -8.82
N ASN A 53 8.17 4.97 -9.57
CA ASN A 53 8.07 5.04 -11.03
C ASN A 53 6.62 5.13 -11.57
N SER A 54 5.68 5.52 -10.70
CA SER A 54 4.28 5.75 -11.01
C SER A 54 3.81 7.02 -10.29
N ASN A 55 2.82 7.71 -10.84
CA ASN A 55 2.15 8.83 -10.19
C ASN A 55 0.92 8.37 -9.38
N ARG A 56 0.86 7.07 -9.04
CA ARG A 56 -0.26 6.46 -8.33
C ARG A 56 0.02 6.38 -6.84
N ILE A 57 -0.99 6.75 -6.07
CA ILE A 57 -1.08 6.48 -4.63
C ILE A 57 -2.07 5.33 -4.46
N LEU A 58 -1.63 4.27 -3.80
CA LEU A 58 -2.46 3.16 -3.39
C LEU A 58 -2.87 3.35 -1.92
N GLU A 59 -4.15 3.17 -1.64
CA GLU A 59 -4.67 3.24 -0.28
C GLU A 59 -4.75 1.84 0.31
N HIS A 60 -4.18 1.64 1.49
CA HIS A 60 -4.30 0.40 2.26
C HIS A 60 -4.93 0.69 3.63
N LEU A 61 -5.82 -0.20 4.10
CA LEU A 61 -6.62 0.01 5.31
C LEU A 61 -6.52 -1.19 6.25
N HIS A 62 -6.13 -0.95 7.50
CA HIS A 62 -6.26 -1.93 8.58
C HIS A 62 -7.41 -1.58 9.51
N TRP A 63 -8.34 -2.52 9.66
CA TRP A 63 -9.48 -2.40 10.55
C TRP A 63 -9.14 -2.84 11.97
N ILE A 64 -8.50 -1.95 12.74
CA ILE A 64 -8.05 -2.24 14.12
C ILE A 64 -9.19 -2.45 15.13
N ASP A 65 -10.44 -2.15 14.76
CA ASP A 65 -11.61 -2.40 15.62
C ASP A 65 -12.02 -3.89 15.67
N LYS A 66 -11.39 -4.76 14.86
CA LYS A 66 -11.67 -6.20 14.80
C LYS A 66 -10.38 -7.00 15.01
N PRO A 67 -10.42 -8.14 15.74
CA PRO A 67 -9.24 -8.97 15.98
C PRO A 67 -8.46 -9.30 14.70
N GLY A 68 -9.15 -9.77 13.66
CA GLY A 68 -8.50 -10.13 12.40
C GLY A 68 -7.87 -8.95 11.63
N GLY A 69 -8.30 -7.70 11.88
CA GLY A 69 -7.66 -6.52 11.28
C GLY A 69 -6.42 -6.05 12.06
N VAL A 70 -6.39 -6.30 13.37
CA VAL A 70 -5.19 -6.11 14.20
C VAL A 70 -4.13 -7.15 13.83
N ASP A 71 -4.51 -8.41 13.65
CA ASP A 71 -3.57 -9.48 13.28
C ASP A 71 -2.88 -9.20 11.94
N LEU A 72 -3.61 -8.67 10.95
CA LEU A 72 -3.04 -8.25 9.67
C LEU A 72 -2.06 -7.08 9.84
N LEU A 73 -2.41 -6.08 10.65
CA LEU A 73 -1.50 -4.97 10.94
C LEU A 73 -0.22 -5.46 11.60
N ILE A 74 -0.32 -6.37 12.58
CA ILE A 74 0.85 -6.95 13.25
C ILE A 74 1.71 -7.70 12.22
N SER A 75 1.10 -8.54 11.38
CA SER A 75 1.84 -9.26 10.34
C SER A 75 2.58 -8.32 9.37
N ASP A 76 1.94 -7.23 8.95
CA ASP A 76 2.59 -6.28 8.05
C ASP A 76 3.69 -5.48 8.78
N LEU A 77 3.52 -5.13 10.05
CA LEU A 77 4.58 -4.52 10.85
C LEU A 77 5.76 -5.47 11.07
N ASP A 78 5.49 -6.75 11.33
CA ASP A 78 6.52 -7.79 11.46
C ASP A 78 7.31 -7.96 10.15
N ASN A 79 6.62 -7.94 9.00
CA ASN A 79 7.26 -7.95 7.67
C ASN A 79 8.14 -6.71 7.44
N LEU A 80 7.79 -5.58 8.05
CA LEU A 80 8.62 -4.36 8.07
C LEU A 80 9.72 -4.36 9.14
N GLY A 81 9.79 -5.41 9.97
CA GLY A 81 10.77 -5.55 11.06
C GLY A 81 10.45 -4.69 12.28
N ILE A 82 9.18 -4.43 12.54
CA ILE A 82 8.71 -3.49 13.57
C ILE A 82 7.86 -4.21 14.59
N ALA A 83 8.26 -4.11 15.86
CA ALA A 83 7.47 -4.64 16.95
C ALA A 83 6.16 -3.85 17.11
N TYR A 84 5.03 -4.55 17.16
CA TYR A 84 3.76 -3.95 17.51
C TYR A 84 3.71 -3.64 19.01
N GLU A 85 3.58 -2.35 19.32
CA GLU A 85 3.37 -1.84 20.67
C GLU A 85 2.24 -0.81 20.65
N GLU A 86 1.08 -1.14 21.21
CA GLU A 86 -0.12 -0.29 21.14
C GLU A 86 0.12 1.15 21.66
N ALA A 87 0.89 1.29 22.74
CA ALA A 87 1.17 2.58 23.36
C ALA A 87 2.04 3.51 22.49
N THR A 88 2.92 2.95 21.66
CA THR A 88 3.87 3.68 20.81
C THR A 88 3.48 3.61 19.34
N LEU A 89 2.41 2.88 19.00
CA LEU A 89 1.95 2.64 17.63
C LEU A 89 1.84 3.94 16.80
N PRO A 90 1.23 5.05 17.29
CA PRO A 90 1.15 6.28 16.48
C PRO A 90 2.52 6.86 16.13
N SER A 91 3.48 6.86 17.05
CA SER A 91 4.85 7.33 16.77
C SER A 91 5.60 6.38 15.84
N THR A 92 5.42 5.07 16.02
CA THR A 92 6.04 4.04 15.19
C THR A 92 5.55 4.14 13.75
N LEU A 93 4.25 4.27 13.54
CA LEU A 93 3.65 4.45 12.21
C LEU A 93 4.12 5.75 11.53
N ASN A 94 4.17 6.85 12.27
CA ASN A 94 4.69 8.11 11.75
C ASN A 94 6.17 8.02 11.37
N SER A 95 6.97 7.22 12.08
CA SER A 95 8.39 7.02 11.75
C SER A 95 8.60 6.27 10.42
N LEU A 96 7.56 5.59 9.92
CA LEU A 96 7.60 4.89 8.64
C LEU A 96 7.28 5.79 7.45
N ILE A 97 6.73 6.98 7.69
CA ILE A 97 6.48 7.94 6.64
C ILE A 97 7.83 8.28 5.99
N GLY A 98 7.90 8.04 4.68
CA GLY A 98 9.08 8.21 3.86
C GLY A 98 9.92 6.95 3.65
N ALA A 99 9.64 5.86 4.35
CA ALA A 99 10.32 4.59 4.12
C ALA A 99 9.86 3.94 2.80
N THR A 100 10.78 3.21 2.16
CA THR A 100 10.51 2.41 0.97
C THR A 100 10.24 0.98 1.39
N ILE A 101 9.15 0.41 0.88
CA ILE A 101 8.69 -0.94 1.18
C ILE A 101 8.37 -1.68 -0.12
N SER A 102 8.55 -3.00 -0.10
CA SER A 102 8.06 -3.91 -1.13
C SER A 102 6.61 -4.29 -0.82
N ILE A 103 5.72 -4.10 -1.78
CA ILE A 103 4.32 -4.46 -1.68
C ILE A 103 3.91 -5.42 -2.79
N TYR A 104 3.00 -6.33 -2.48
CA TYR A 104 2.31 -7.15 -3.49
C TYR A 104 0.88 -6.65 -3.64
N VAL A 105 0.51 -6.28 -4.86
CA VAL A 105 -0.84 -5.83 -5.21
C VAL A 105 -1.58 -6.99 -5.86
N LYS A 106 -2.73 -7.38 -5.30
CA LYS A 106 -3.60 -8.42 -5.83
C LYS A 106 -4.99 -7.87 -6.14
N PHE A 107 -5.51 -8.16 -7.33
CA PHE A 107 -6.90 -7.83 -7.68
C PHE A 107 -7.81 -9.01 -7.34
N MET A 108 -8.84 -8.74 -6.55
CA MET A 108 -9.88 -9.71 -6.20
C MET A 108 -11.03 -9.62 -7.21
N GLU A 109 -11.84 -10.68 -7.30
CA GLU A 109 -12.95 -10.79 -8.26
C GLU A 109 -14.01 -9.67 -8.16
N ASP A 110 -14.05 -8.94 -7.03
CA ASP A 110 -15.00 -7.85 -6.75
C ASP A 110 -14.42 -6.43 -7.02
N ASP A 111 -13.45 -6.29 -7.93
CA ASP A 111 -12.68 -5.03 -8.17
C ASP A 111 -11.97 -4.48 -6.91
N ARG A 112 -11.86 -5.30 -5.86
CA ARG A 112 -11.14 -4.93 -4.64
C ARG A 112 -9.67 -5.20 -4.82
N THR A 113 -8.85 -4.20 -4.49
CA THR A 113 -7.41 -4.34 -4.44
C THR A 113 -6.98 -4.69 -3.02
N THR A 114 -6.27 -5.81 -2.87
CA THR A 114 -5.61 -6.16 -1.61
C THR A 114 -4.12 -5.92 -1.77
N ILE A 115 -3.52 -5.29 -0.76
CA ILE A 115 -2.10 -4.97 -0.72
C ILE A 115 -1.52 -5.75 0.45
N PHE A 116 -0.38 -6.40 0.22
CA PHE A 116 0.36 -7.14 1.24
C PHE A 116 1.75 -6.53 1.36
N PHE A 117 2.23 -6.30 2.59
CA PHE A 117 3.58 -5.79 2.79
C PHE A 117 4.53 -6.98 2.81
N LEU A 118 5.62 -6.92 2.04
CA LEU A 118 6.55 -8.04 1.89
C LEU A 118 7.78 -7.84 2.77
N GLU A 119 8.52 -6.76 2.54
CA GLU A 119 9.73 -6.43 3.30
C GLU A 119 10.08 -4.95 3.14
N ARG A 120 10.89 -4.43 4.07
CA ARG A 120 11.49 -3.10 3.94
C ARG A 120 12.78 -3.19 3.14
N VAL A 121 12.97 -2.26 2.20
CA VAL A 121 14.18 -2.16 1.34
C VAL A 121 15.20 -1.21 1.92
#